data_AF-A0A535PI16-F1
#
_entry.id   AF-A0A535PI16-F1
#
_cell.length_a   1.000
_cell.length_b   1.000
_cell.length_c   1.000
_cell.angle_alpha   90.00
_cell.angle_beta   90.00
_cell.angle_gamma   90.00
#
_symmetry.space_group_name_H-M   'P 1'
#
loop_
_entity.id
_entity.type
_entity.pdbx_description
1 polymer ?
#
loop_
_entity_poly.entity_id
_entity_poly.type
_entity_poly.pdbx_seq_one_letter_code
_entity_poly.pdbx_strand_id
1 'polypeptide(L)'
;MVDLRLSEDGLHYWDGRQWVTTLSPDGRFRWNGSAWVPNASTAIGAYASQEPGRMVRAPTPWTKPMQNAVTALNALSIVYLLVLAFLLSTEMSQIFNQVLQQSAAQNPNVSPPPAQMVNGVASFFSFVFWGGALMGIAVCVLIIVGALKRWTWIFYVVLVFGGLSTIGLPFNLIGAIERSTTPGILSVAPWESWLQVLYGIASAALFVWMVIALVRYGPWATMKEYHWPVVPPVPAS
;
A
#
# COMPACT_ATOMS: atom_id res chain seq x y z
N MET A 1 -34.07 -51.67 -15.41
CA MET A 1 -34.36 -50.36 -16.00
C MET A 1 -33.77 -49.32 -15.05
N VAL A 2 -32.90 -48.44 -15.53
CA VAL A 2 -32.29 -47.39 -14.69
C VAL A 2 -33.31 -46.26 -14.60
N ASP A 3 -33.76 -45.92 -13.39
CA ASP A 3 -34.62 -44.76 -13.15
C ASP A 3 -33.80 -43.49 -13.40
N LEU A 4 -33.93 -42.93 -14.61
CA LEU A 4 -33.46 -41.59 -14.94
C LEU A 4 -34.30 -40.59 -14.13
N ARG A 5 -33.68 -39.97 -13.13
CA ARG A 5 -34.32 -38.94 -12.29
C ARG A 5 -33.76 -37.57 -12.63
N LEU A 6 -34.63 -36.59 -12.80
CA LEU A 6 -34.24 -35.18 -12.95
C LEU A 6 -34.14 -34.55 -11.55
N SER A 7 -33.15 -33.68 -11.36
CA SER A 7 -33.03 -32.85 -10.14
C SER A 7 -34.19 -31.84 -10.08
N GLU A 8 -34.58 -31.40 -8.87
CA GLU A 8 -35.68 -30.44 -8.65
C GLU A 8 -35.44 -29.10 -9.35
N ASP A 9 -34.17 -28.71 -9.51
CA ASP A 9 -33.74 -27.52 -10.25
C ASP A 9 -33.72 -27.71 -11.78
N GLY A 10 -33.92 -28.94 -12.27
CA GLY A 10 -33.85 -29.29 -13.69
C GLY A 10 -32.47 -29.09 -14.33
N LEU A 11 -31.43 -28.82 -13.55
CA LEU A 11 -30.07 -28.55 -14.05
C LEU A 11 -29.25 -29.83 -14.21
N HIS A 12 -29.64 -30.89 -13.51
CA HIS A 12 -28.92 -32.16 -13.48
C HIS A 12 -29.87 -33.34 -13.66
N TYR A 13 -29.38 -34.42 -14.26
CA TYR A 13 -30.05 -35.70 -14.32
C TYR A 13 -29.17 -36.80 -13.72
N TRP A 14 -29.79 -37.80 -13.13
CA TRP A 14 -29.12 -38.95 -12.54
C TRP A 14 -28.87 -40.01 -13.62
N ASP A 15 -27.61 -40.35 -13.85
CA ASP A 15 -27.21 -41.37 -14.84
C ASP A 15 -27.16 -42.80 -14.24
N GLY A 16 -27.51 -42.95 -12.96
CA GLY A 16 -27.40 -44.21 -12.21
C GLY A 16 -26.17 -44.29 -11.30
N ARG A 17 -25.20 -43.38 -11.45
CA ARG A 17 -23.95 -43.34 -10.66
C ARG A 17 -23.64 -41.95 -10.10
N GLN A 18 -23.92 -40.89 -10.86
CA GLN A 18 -23.65 -39.50 -10.49
C GLN A 18 -24.68 -38.55 -11.10
N TRP A 19 -24.72 -37.33 -10.54
CA TRP A 19 -25.47 -36.23 -11.13
C TRP A 19 -24.69 -35.65 -12.30
N VAL A 20 -25.27 -35.68 -13.49
CA VAL A 20 -24.70 -35.15 -14.73
C VAL A 20 -25.52 -33.94 -15.16
N THR A 21 -24.86 -32.91 -15.69
CA THR A 21 -25.57 -31.72 -16.18
C THR A 21 -26.57 -32.09 -17.29
N THR A 22 -27.75 -31.47 -17.28
CA THR A 22 -28.71 -31.59 -18.39
C THR A 22 -28.30 -30.79 -19.61
N LEU A 23 -27.24 -29.99 -19.53
CA LEU A 23 -26.72 -29.19 -20.64
C LEU A 23 -25.61 -29.94 -21.38
N SER A 24 -25.67 -29.98 -22.70
CA SER A 24 -24.61 -30.58 -23.50
C SER A 24 -23.29 -29.80 -23.33
N PRO A 25 -22.11 -30.43 -23.52
CA PRO A 25 -20.83 -29.73 -23.37
C PRO A 25 -20.66 -28.50 -24.27
N ASP A 26 -21.35 -28.48 -25.42
CA ASP A 26 -21.40 -27.37 -26.38
C ASP A 26 -22.55 -26.39 -26.11
N GLY A 27 -23.41 -26.64 -25.11
CA GLY A 27 -24.50 -25.76 -24.69
C GLY A 27 -25.73 -25.74 -25.61
N ARG A 28 -25.70 -26.47 -26.73
CA ARG A 28 -26.72 -26.41 -27.80
C ARG A 28 -27.93 -27.30 -27.54
N PHE A 29 -27.78 -28.32 -26.71
CA PHE A 29 -28.84 -29.29 -26.42
C PHE A 29 -29.06 -29.40 -24.91
N ARG A 30 -30.31 -29.64 -24.52
CA ARG A 30 -30.69 -29.90 -23.15
C ARG A 30 -31.42 -31.23 -23.04
N TRP A 31 -31.02 -32.06 -22.08
CA TRP A 31 -31.67 -33.32 -21.76
C TRP A 31 -32.99 -33.05 -21.02
N ASN A 32 -34.10 -33.50 -21.58
CA ASN A 32 -35.43 -33.32 -20.99
C ASN A 32 -35.91 -34.53 -20.15
N GLY A 33 -35.03 -35.49 -19.88
CA GLY A 33 -35.38 -36.76 -19.23
C GLY A 33 -35.67 -37.93 -20.18
N SER A 34 -35.87 -37.66 -21.48
CA SER A 34 -36.18 -38.68 -22.50
C SER A 34 -35.33 -38.57 -23.76
N ALA A 35 -34.97 -37.34 -24.17
CA ALA A 35 -34.15 -37.07 -25.35
C ALA A 35 -33.35 -35.76 -25.17
N TRP A 36 -32.30 -35.62 -25.98
CA TRP A 36 -31.61 -34.34 -26.16
C TRP A 36 -32.45 -33.45 -27.08
N VAL A 37 -33.01 -32.39 -26.52
CA VAL A 37 -33.82 -31.42 -27.27
C VAL A 37 -32.97 -30.18 -27.51
N PRO A 38 -33.08 -29.51 -28.69
CA PRO A 38 -32.43 -28.23 -28.91
C PRO A 38 -32.75 -27.29 -27.75
N ASN A 39 -31.70 -26.75 -27.15
CA ASN A 39 -31.86 -25.84 -26.04
C ASN A 39 -32.53 -24.57 -26.59
N ALA A 40 -33.82 -24.37 -26.29
CA ALA A 40 -34.56 -23.20 -26.76
C ALA A 40 -33.91 -21.87 -26.32
N SER A 41 -33.00 -21.92 -25.34
CA SER A 41 -32.16 -20.79 -24.97
C SER A 41 -31.08 -20.38 -25.96
N THR A 42 -30.79 -21.22 -26.96
CA THR A 42 -29.95 -20.87 -28.11
C THR A 42 -30.78 -20.41 -29.32
N ALA A 43 -32.06 -20.78 -29.41
CA ALA A 43 -32.93 -20.48 -30.55
C ALA A 43 -33.67 -19.13 -30.43
N ILE A 44 -33.79 -18.60 -29.21
CA ILE A 44 -34.23 -17.23 -28.97
C ILE A 44 -33.02 -16.51 -28.36
N GLY A 45 -32.54 -15.45 -29.02
CA GLY A 45 -31.54 -14.52 -28.46
C GLY A 45 -32.02 -13.75 -27.22
N ALA A 46 -32.89 -14.33 -26.38
CA ALA A 46 -33.50 -13.74 -25.19
C ALA A 46 -32.85 -14.20 -23.87
N TYR A 47 -31.83 -15.04 -23.95
CA TYR A 47 -30.91 -15.30 -22.85
C TYR A 47 -29.52 -15.07 -23.42
N ALA A 48 -29.28 -13.83 -23.86
CA ALA A 48 -27.92 -13.31 -23.88
C ALA A 48 -27.30 -13.75 -22.57
N SER A 49 -26.22 -14.53 -22.68
CA SER A 49 -25.37 -14.99 -21.59
C SER A 49 -25.46 -13.99 -20.44
N GLN A 50 -26.19 -14.33 -19.37
CA GLN A 50 -26.07 -13.56 -18.14
C GLN A 50 -24.61 -13.75 -17.75
N GLU A 51 -23.75 -12.82 -18.15
CA GLU A 51 -22.38 -12.78 -17.69
C GLU A 51 -22.48 -12.91 -16.17
N PRO A 52 -21.84 -13.92 -15.55
CA PRO A 52 -21.92 -14.08 -14.11
C PRO A 52 -21.48 -12.76 -13.50
N GLY A 53 -22.41 -12.09 -12.78
CA GLY A 53 -22.22 -10.73 -12.33
C GLY A 53 -20.86 -10.57 -11.67
N ARG A 54 -20.05 -9.66 -12.20
CA ARG A 54 -18.68 -9.47 -11.74
C ARG A 54 -18.73 -8.80 -10.37
N MET A 55 -18.08 -9.41 -9.37
CA MET A 55 -17.79 -8.72 -8.11
C MET A 55 -16.75 -7.63 -8.39
N VAL A 56 -17.19 -6.38 -8.41
CA VAL A 56 -16.32 -5.21 -8.60
C VAL A 56 -16.11 -4.55 -7.24
N ARG A 57 -14.88 -4.08 -6.97
CA ARG A 57 -14.60 -3.32 -5.75
C ARG A 57 -15.04 -1.87 -5.94
N ALA A 58 -16.07 -1.47 -5.22
CA ALA A 58 -16.59 -0.11 -5.24
C ALA A 58 -15.98 0.74 -4.10
N PRO A 59 -15.70 2.04 -4.35
CA PRO A 59 -15.28 2.96 -3.30
C PRO A 59 -16.37 3.18 -2.26
N THR A 60 -15.98 3.17 -0.98
CA THR A 60 -16.85 3.63 0.11
C THR A 60 -16.55 5.09 0.46
N PRO A 61 -17.35 5.74 1.32
CA PRO A 61 -17.04 7.08 1.81
C PRO A 61 -15.66 7.21 2.49
N TRP A 62 -15.07 6.10 2.95
CA TRP A 62 -13.77 6.09 3.63
C TRP A 62 -12.58 6.04 2.66
N THR A 63 -12.79 5.62 1.41
CA THR A 63 -11.72 5.44 0.43
C THR A 63 -10.97 6.73 0.13
N LYS A 64 -11.68 7.83 -0.15
CA LYS A 64 -11.08 9.13 -0.49
C LYS A 64 -10.36 9.79 0.70
N PRO A 65 -10.99 9.91 1.89
CA PRO A 65 -10.30 10.43 3.08
C PRO A 65 -9.03 9.64 3.42
N MET A 66 -9.05 8.31 3.33
CA MET A 66 -7.88 7.48 3.62
C MET A 66 -6.75 7.70 2.60
N GLN A 67 -7.07 7.80 1.31
CA GLN A 67 -6.09 8.14 0.28
C GLN A 67 -5.46 9.51 0.53
N ASN A 68 -6.27 10.50 0.90
CA ASN A 68 -5.79 11.84 1.22
C ASN A 68 -4.88 11.83 2.45
N ALA A 69 -5.23 11.07 3.50
CA ALA A 69 -4.40 10.96 4.70
C ALA A 69 -3.06 10.30 4.41
N VAL A 70 -3.04 9.17 3.68
CA VAL A 70 -1.79 8.51 3.23
C VAL A 70 -0.97 9.47 2.38
N THR A 71 -1.61 10.17 1.44
CA THR A 71 -0.93 11.12 0.54
C THR A 71 -0.34 12.29 1.30
N ALA A 72 -1.10 12.91 2.21
CA ALA A 72 -0.65 14.04 3.01
C ALA A 72 0.51 13.67 3.92
N LEU A 73 0.41 12.52 4.61
CA LEU A 73 1.48 12.06 5.50
C LEU A 73 2.78 11.79 4.72
N ASN A 74 2.69 11.13 3.55
CA ASN A 74 3.86 10.87 2.71
C ASN A 74 4.41 12.13 2.02
N ALA A 75 3.56 13.10 1.69
CA ALA A 75 4.01 14.39 1.18
C ALA A 75 4.81 15.17 2.24
N LEU A 76 4.35 15.14 3.50
CA LEU A 76 5.11 15.68 4.63
C LEU A 76 6.43 14.93 4.84
N SER A 77 6.44 13.60 4.70
CA SER A 77 7.68 12.81 4.75
C SER A 77 8.68 13.24 3.68
N ILE A 78 8.24 13.56 2.45
CA ILE A 78 9.14 14.07 1.39
C ILE A 78 9.78 15.38 1.83
N VAL A 79 8.99 16.33 2.35
CA VAL A 79 9.52 17.61 2.85
C VAL A 79 10.50 17.38 3.98
N TYR A 80 10.16 16.51 4.93
CA TYR A 80 11.03 16.16 6.05
C TYR A 80 12.35 15.52 5.58
N LEU A 81 12.32 14.59 4.62
CA LEU A 81 13.53 13.95 4.08
C LEU A 81 14.47 14.97 3.40
N LEU A 82 13.92 15.94 2.67
CA LEU A 82 14.70 17.01 2.05
C LEU A 82 15.36 17.90 3.10
N VAL A 83 14.59 18.33 4.11
CA VAL A 83 15.10 19.15 5.21
C VAL A 83 16.17 18.39 5.99
N LEU A 84 15.93 17.11 6.29
CA LEU A 84 16.88 16.28 7.04
C LEU A 84 18.19 16.05 6.27
N ALA A 85 18.12 15.76 4.96
CA ALA A 85 19.32 15.59 4.15
C ALA A 85 20.17 16.86 4.09
N PHE A 86 19.51 18.02 3.94
CA PHE A 86 20.18 19.31 3.96
C PHE A 86 20.84 19.59 5.32
N LEU A 87 20.12 19.38 6.42
CA LEU A 87 20.64 19.60 7.77
C LEU A 87 21.81 18.67 8.07
N LEU A 88 21.68 17.36 7.86
CA LEU A 88 22.73 16.40 8.15
C LEU A 88 23.99 16.62 7.31
N SER A 89 23.85 16.96 6.03
CA SER A 89 24.98 17.31 5.17
C SER A 89 25.75 18.52 5.70
N THR A 90 25.02 19.53 6.20
CA THR A 90 25.61 20.77 6.71
C THR A 90 26.29 20.54 8.05
N GLU A 91 25.61 19.90 9.01
CA GLU A 91 26.13 19.59 10.34
C GLU A 91 27.36 18.69 10.27
N MET A 92 27.36 17.65 9.42
CA MET A 92 28.50 16.75 9.30
C MET A 92 29.76 17.47 8.81
N SER A 93 29.60 18.44 7.90
CA SER A 93 30.71 19.27 7.44
C SER A 93 31.28 20.15 8.57
N GLN A 94 30.41 20.71 9.42
CA GLN A 94 30.82 21.52 10.57
C GLN A 94 31.53 20.67 11.63
N ILE A 95 30.96 19.51 11.96
CA ILE A 95 31.54 18.55 12.92
C ILE A 95 32.92 18.11 12.44
N PHE A 96 33.07 17.76 11.16
CA PHE A 96 34.35 17.32 10.62
C PHE A 96 35.41 18.43 10.72
N ASN A 97 35.06 19.67 10.41
CA ASN A 97 35.96 20.82 10.57
C ASN A 97 36.31 21.07 12.04
N GLN A 98 35.35 20.94 12.95
CA GLN A 98 35.58 21.09 14.39
C GLN A 98 36.51 20.02 14.94
N VAL A 99 36.32 18.76 14.54
CA VAL A 99 37.21 17.64 14.90
C VAL A 99 38.63 17.88 14.36
N LEU A 100 38.77 18.37 13.12
CA LEU A 100 40.09 18.72 12.58
C LEU A 100 40.77 19.81 13.40
N GLN A 101 40.05 20.88 13.76
CA GLN A 101 40.57 21.97 14.59
C GLN A 101 40.98 21.49 15.98
N GLN A 102 40.16 20.65 16.62
CA GLN A 102 40.49 20.04 17.91
C GLN A 102 41.72 19.15 17.81
N SER A 103 41.84 18.36 16.74
CA SER A 103 42.99 17.48 16.52
C SER A 103 44.28 18.27 16.32
N ALA A 104 44.24 19.39 15.60
CA ALA A 104 45.39 20.28 15.39
C ALA A 104 45.79 21.01 16.69
N ALA A 105 44.81 21.39 17.51
CA ALA A 105 45.06 21.99 18.83
C ALA A 105 45.70 20.99 19.80
N GLN A 106 45.28 19.72 19.76
CA GLN A 106 45.84 18.66 20.61
C GLN A 106 47.17 18.11 20.09
N ASN A 107 47.41 18.13 18.77
CA ASN A 107 48.62 17.60 18.15
C ASN A 107 49.28 18.64 17.22
N PRO A 108 49.93 19.68 17.77
CA PRO A 108 50.53 20.77 16.97
C PRO A 108 51.61 20.30 15.99
N ASN A 109 52.22 19.14 16.26
CA ASN A 109 53.32 18.58 15.49
C ASN A 109 52.87 17.74 14.27
N VAL A 110 51.56 17.51 14.12
CA VAL A 110 51.01 16.71 13.01
C VAL A 110 50.47 17.65 11.96
N SER A 111 50.95 17.53 10.72
CA SER A 111 50.47 18.32 9.60
C SER A 111 48.97 18.04 9.35
N PRO A 112 48.14 19.07 9.14
CA PRO A 112 46.71 18.89 8.93
C PRO A 112 46.43 18.04 7.67
N PRO A 113 45.30 17.31 7.63
CA PRO A 113 44.93 16.49 6.47
C PRO A 113 44.86 17.32 5.18
N PRO A 114 45.23 16.75 4.02
CA PRO A 114 45.12 17.45 2.74
C PRO A 114 43.68 17.89 2.48
N ALA A 115 43.48 19.10 1.93
CA ALA A 115 42.15 19.63 1.64
C ALA A 115 41.32 18.71 0.70
N GLN A 116 42.00 17.96 -0.18
CA GLN A 116 41.37 16.94 -1.03
C GLN A 116 40.70 15.82 -0.21
N MET A 117 41.34 15.37 0.87
CA MET A 117 40.77 14.36 1.76
C MET A 117 39.56 14.90 2.52
N VAL A 118 39.67 16.13 3.05
CA VAL A 118 38.58 16.82 3.78
C VAL A 118 37.33 16.98 2.89
N ASN A 119 37.52 17.51 1.68
CA ASN A 119 36.44 17.70 0.72
C ASN A 119 35.86 16.36 0.24
N GLY A 120 36.69 15.32 0.11
CA GLY A 120 36.26 13.98 -0.24
C GLY A 120 35.33 13.35 0.79
N VAL A 121 35.68 13.45 2.08
CA VAL A 121 34.85 12.94 3.19
C VAL A 121 33.52 13.70 3.28
N ALA A 122 33.55 15.03 3.20
CA ALA A 122 32.33 15.83 3.22
C ALA A 122 31.40 15.49 2.03
N SER A 123 31.97 15.42 0.82
CA SER A 123 31.21 15.06 -0.40
C SER A 123 30.62 13.66 -0.31
N PHE A 124 31.35 12.71 0.29
CA PHE A 124 30.85 11.35 0.52
C PHE A 124 29.62 11.34 1.44
N PHE A 125 29.68 12.02 2.59
CA PHE A 125 28.52 12.09 3.49
C PHE A 125 27.34 12.81 2.86
N SER A 126 27.57 13.92 2.16
CA SER A 126 26.53 14.60 1.38
C SER A 126 25.87 13.66 0.37
N PHE A 127 26.67 12.88 -0.37
CA PHE A 127 26.17 11.90 -1.32
C PHE A 127 25.34 10.81 -0.63
N VAL A 128 25.78 10.29 0.52
CA VAL A 128 25.04 9.27 1.27
C VAL A 128 23.70 9.83 1.78
N PHE A 129 23.68 11.03 2.36
CA PHE A 129 22.45 11.62 2.89
C PHE A 129 21.46 11.97 1.79
N TRP A 130 21.92 12.60 0.70
CA TRP A 130 21.06 12.90 -0.43
C TRP A 130 20.62 11.64 -1.16
N GLY A 131 21.50 10.65 -1.32
CA GLY A 131 21.16 9.35 -1.92
C GLY A 131 20.08 8.62 -1.11
N GLY A 132 20.21 8.59 0.21
CA GLY A 132 19.21 8.04 1.13
C GLY A 132 17.88 8.80 1.05
N ALA A 133 17.92 10.13 1.03
CA ALA A 133 16.72 10.95 0.92
C ALA A 133 16.01 10.76 -0.42
N LEU A 134 16.73 10.75 -1.54
CA LEU A 134 16.15 10.51 -2.87
C LEU A 134 15.52 9.12 -2.97
N MET A 135 16.16 8.11 -2.39
CA MET A 135 15.59 6.76 -2.30
C MET A 135 14.29 6.77 -1.48
N GLY A 136 14.30 7.41 -0.30
CA GLY A 136 13.10 7.55 0.53
C GLY A 136 11.97 8.31 -0.18
N ILE A 137 12.30 9.38 -0.89
CA ILE A 137 11.35 10.17 -1.70
C ILE A 137 10.74 9.30 -2.81
N ALA A 138 11.55 8.50 -3.51
CA ALA A 138 11.06 7.59 -4.53
C ALA A 138 10.03 6.59 -3.95
N VAL A 139 10.29 6.06 -2.75
CA VAL A 139 9.35 5.19 -2.03
C VAL A 139 8.08 5.95 -1.65
N CYS A 140 8.17 7.17 -1.12
CA CYS A 140 7.00 8.00 -0.81
C CYS A 140 6.15 8.30 -2.05
N VAL A 141 6.78 8.63 -3.18
CA VAL A 141 6.08 8.87 -4.46
C VAL A 141 5.38 7.60 -4.94
N LEU A 142 6.03 6.44 -4.83
CA LEU A 142 5.42 5.15 -5.17
C LEU A 142 4.20 4.85 -4.30
N ILE A 143 4.28 5.15 -3.00
CA ILE A 143 3.16 5.02 -2.06
C ILE A 143 2.01 5.96 -2.45
N ILE A 144 2.31 7.23 -2.76
CA ILE A 144 1.30 8.22 -3.17
C ILE A 144 0.60 7.77 -4.46
N VAL A 145 1.35 7.42 -5.50
CA VAL A 145 0.79 6.92 -6.77
C VAL A 145 -0.01 5.65 -6.53
N GLY A 146 0.51 4.73 -5.72
CA GLY A 146 -0.16 3.50 -5.34
C GLY A 146 -1.47 3.72 -4.58
N ALA A 147 -1.52 4.72 -3.71
CA ALA A 147 -2.73 5.11 -2.98
C ALA A 147 -3.79 5.68 -3.93
N LEU A 148 -3.39 6.62 -4.80
CA LEU A 148 -4.28 7.25 -5.77
C LEU A 148 -4.82 6.24 -6.79
N LYS A 149 -3.97 5.30 -7.25
CA LYS A 149 -4.35 4.21 -8.15
C LYS A 149 -4.95 2.99 -7.45
N ARG A 150 -5.07 3.00 -6.11
CA ARG A 150 -5.66 1.91 -5.30
C ARG A 150 -4.97 0.56 -5.48
N TRP A 151 -3.66 0.55 -5.63
CA TRP A 151 -2.89 -0.68 -5.72
C TRP A 151 -3.00 -1.46 -4.41
N THR A 152 -3.57 -2.65 -4.47
CA THR A 152 -3.85 -3.47 -3.28
C THR A 152 -2.57 -3.87 -2.53
N TRP A 153 -1.48 -4.12 -3.24
CA TRP A 153 -0.19 -4.43 -2.60
C TRP A 153 0.39 -3.22 -1.85
N ILE A 154 0.25 -2.00 -2.36
CA ILE A 154 0.68 -0.77 -1.65
C ILE A 154 -0.09 -0.58 -0.36
N PHE A 155 -1.38 -0.91 -0.32
CA PHE A 155 -2.16 -0.86 0.91
C PHE A 155 -1.48 -1.67 2.02
N TYR A 156 -1.04 -2.90 1.72
CA TYR A 156 -0.36 -3.75 2.69
C TYR A 156 1.04 -3.23 3.03
N VAL A 157 1.78 -2.68 2.07
CA VAL A 157 3.08 -2.04 2.34
C VAL A 157 2.91 -0.88 3.35
N VAL A 158 1.94 0.00 3.13
CA VAL A 158 1.65 1.11 4.04
C VAL A 158 1.19 0.60 5.40
N LEU A 159 0.41 -0.50 5.45
CA LEU A 159 -0.02 -1.11 6.70
C LEU A 159 1.16 -1.69 7.49
N VAL A 160 2.11 -2.35 6.82
CA VAL A 160 3.34 -2.87 7.44
C VAL A 160 4.21 -1.73 7.96
N PHE A 161 4.45 -0.70 7.15
CA PHE A 161 5.24 0.47 7.57
C PHE A 161 4.57 1.24 8.71
N GLY A 162 3.24 1.39 8.67
CA GLY A 162 2.46 1.99 9.75
C GLY A 162 2.58 1.18 11.04
N GLY A 163 2.52 -0.16 10.96
CA GLY A 163 2.71 -1.06 12.09
C GLY A 163 4.12 -0.96 12.69
N LEU A 164 5.17 -0.99 11.85
CA LEU A 164 6.56 -0.82 12.29
C LEU A 164 6.79 0.54 12.94
N SER A 165 6.24 1.61 12.35
CA SER A 165 6.32 2.95 12.93
C SER A 165 5.60 3.05 14.28
N THR A 166 4.49 2.33 14.45
CA THR A 166 3.75 2.30 15.72
C THR A 166 4.55 1.59 16.81
N ILE A 167 5.23 0.49 16.47
CA ILE A 167 6.15 -0.22 17.37
C ILE A 167 7.35 0.67 17.75
N GLY A 168 7.83 1.49 16.82
CA GLY A 168 8.92 2.45 17.03
C GLY A 168 8.57 3.63 17.94
N LEU A 169 7.29 3.98 18.08
CA LEU A 169 6.83 5.20 18.75
C LEU A 169 7.32 5.35 20.21
N PRO A 170 7.26 4.31 21.08
CA PRO A 170 7.76 4.43 22.44
C PRO A 170 9.26 4.74 22.50
N PHE A 171 10.06 4.17 21.59
CA PHE A 171 11.49 4.43 21.51
C PHE A 171 11.79 5.86 21.06
N ASN A 172 11.04 6.36 20.07
CA ASN A 172 11.15 7.75 19.61
C ASN A 172 10.77 8.74 20.72
N LEU A 173 9.76 8.42 21.53
CA LEU A 173 9.34 9.24 22.67
C LEU A 173 10.42 9.30 23.76
N ILE A 174 10.98 8.15 24.14
CA ILE A 174 12.08 8.09 25.11
C ILE A 174 13.28 8.89 24.59
N GLY A 175 13.69 8.67 23.33
CA GLY A 175 14.79 9.40 22.72
C GLY A 175 14.56 10.92 22.64
N ALA A 176 13.31 11.37 22.42
CA ALA A 176 12.98 12.78 22.44
C ALA A 176 13.16 13.41 23.84
N ILE A 177 12.80 12.67 24.89
CA ILE A 177 12.98 13.11 26.28
C ILE A 177 14.48 13.14 26.63
N GLU A 178 15.24 12.11 26.30
CA GLU A 178 16.70 12.05 26.58
C GLU A 178 17.47 13.18 25.88
N ARG A 179 17.11 13.48 24.62
CA ARG A 179 17.78 14.55 23.86
C ARG A 179 17.41 15.95 24.33
N SER A 180 16.30 16.09 25.05
CA SER A 180 15.90 17.36 25.68
C SER A 180 16.72 17.67 26.94
N THR A 181 17.31 16.66 27.58
CA THR A 181 18.11 16.78 28.80
C THR A 181 19.61 16.65 28.55
N THR A 182 20.02 15.93 27.50
CA THR A 182 21.42 15.74 27.11
C THR A 182 21.62 15.99 25.60
N PRO A 183 22.45 16.97 25.21
CA PRO A 183 22.79 17.18 23.79
C PRO A 183 23.54 15.96 23.23
N GLY A 184 23.05 15.41 22.10
CA GLY A 184 23.68 14.26 21.43
C GLY A 184 24.95 14.64 20.65
N ILE A 185 25.69 13.62 20.20
CA ILE A 185 26.95 13.74 19.42
C ILE A 185 26.72 14.47 18.08
N LEU A 186 25.55 14.26 17.46
CA LEU A 186 25.08 15.04 16.33
C LEU A 186 24.17 16.15 16.87
N SER A 187 24.55 17.41 16.65
CA SER A 187 23.86 18.66 17.04
C SER A 187 22.56 18.91 16.26
N VAL A 188 21.87 17.86 15.80
CA VAL A 188 20.52 18.02 15.25
C VAL A 188 19.63 18.57 16.36
N ALA A 189 18.95 19.67 16.05
CA ALA A 189 18.25 20.46 17.04
C ALA A 189 17.16 19.62 17.76
N PRO A 190 16.96 19.81 19.08
CA PRO A 190 16.07 18.96 19.90
C PRO A 190 14.60 18.90 19.43
N TRP A 191 14.15 19.83 18.59
CA TRP A 191 12.79 19.80 18.02
C TRP A 191 12.60 18.68 16.98
N GLU A 192 13.67 18.18 16.38
CA GLU A 192 13.63 17.14 15.36
C GLU A 192 13.07 15.82 15.92
N SER A 193 13.50 15.44 17.14
CA SER A 193 12.99 14.24 17.80
C SER A 193 11.49 14.35 18.11
N TRP A 194 11.00 15.55 18.43
CA TRP A 194 9.57 15.78 18.61
C TRP A 194 8.78 15.69 17.30
N LEU A 195 9.36 16.06 16.16
CA LEU A 195 8.71 15.80 14.86
C LEU A 195 8.58 14.31 14.58
N GLN A 196 9.58 13.50 14.91
CA GLN A 196 9.51 12.04 14.77
C GLN A 196 8.40 11.44 15.65
N VAL A 197 8.21 11.97 16.86
CA VAL A 197 7.09 11.58 17.73
C VAL A 197 5.74 11.95 17.11
N LEU A 198 5.58 13.19 16.61
CA LEU A 198 4.36 13.64 15.95
C LEU A 198 4.03 12.80 14.71
N TYR A 199 5.04 12.51 13.89
CA TYR A 199 4.92 11.63 12.73
C TYR A 199 4.50 10.21 13.16
N GLY A 200 5.13 9.67 14.21
CA GLY A 200 4.78 8.37 14.77
C GLY A 200 3.33 8.29 15.23
N ILE A 201 2.83 9.33 15.93
CA ILE A 201 1.43 9.43 16.37
C ILE A 201 0.48 9.45 15.17
N ALA A 202 0.77 10.29 14.16
CA ALA A 202 -0.04 10.37 12.95
C ALA A 202 -0.05 9.04 12.17
N SER A 203 1.11 8.38 12.06
CA SER A 203 1.26 7.07 11.44
C SER A 203 0.49 5.99 12.21
N ALA A 204 0.54 6.00 13.54
CA ALA A 204 -0.19 5.05 14.38
C ALA A 204 -1.71 5.22 14.25
N ALA A 205 -2.20 6.47 14.26
CA ALA A 205 -3.61 6.77 14.03
C ALA A 205 -4.08 6.30 12.65
N LEU A 206 -3.29 6.57 11.61
CA LEU A 206 -3.57 6.11 10.25
C LEU A 206 -3.54 4.58 10.15
N PHE A 207 -2.58 3.93 10.80
CA PHE A 207 -2.46 2.47 10.86
C PHE A 207 -3.71 1.84 11.48
N VAL A 208 -4.14 2.30 12.66
CA VAL A 208 -5.36 1.82 13.32
C VAL A 208 -6.58 2.00 12.41
N TRP A 209 -6.71 3.16 11.77
CA TRP A 209 -7.79 3.41 10.83
C TRP A 209 -7.76 2.47 9.62
N MET A 210 -6.58 2.19 9.06
CA MET A 210 -6.39 1.24 7.95
C MET A 210 -6.72 -0.19 8.35
N VAL A 211 -6.39 -0.61 9.57
CA VAL A 211 -6.77 -1.94 10.11
C VAL A 211 -8.30 -2.04 10.21
N ILE A 212 -8.96 -1.03 10.76
CA ILE A 212 -10.42 -0.99 10.86
C ILE A 212 -11.05 -1.06 9.46
N ALA A 213 -10.53 -0.30 8.50
CA ALA A 213 -11.01 -0.33 7.11
C ALA A 213 -10.80 -1.68 6.45
N LEU A 214 -9.66 -2.34 6.69
CA LEU A 214 -9.36 -3.67 6.16
C LEU A 214 -10.37 -4.71 6.67
N VAL A 215 -10.70 -4.67 7.96
CA VAL A 215 -11.67 -5.60 8.57
C VAL A 215 -13.10 -5.32 8.10
N ARG A 216 -13.49 -4.05 7.98
CA ARG A 216 -14.88 -3.68 7.64
C ARG A 216 -15.22 -3.74 6.16
N TYR A 217 -14.31 -3.30 5.30
CA TYR A 217 -14.58 -3.10 3.87
C TYR A 217 -13.57 -3.84 2.99
N GLY A 218 -12.33 -3.96 3.45
CA GLY A 218 -11.20 -4.51 2.70
C GLY A 218 -10.14 -3.45 2.35
N PRO A 219 -9.14 -3.80 1.53
CA PRO A 219 -8.06 -2.89 1.16
C PRO A 219 -8.59 -1.60 0.53
N TRP A 220 -7.99 -0.45 0.87
CA TRP A 220 -8.42 0.89 0.45
C TRP A 220 -9.87 1.24 0.81
N ALA A 221 -10.43 0.58 1.83
CA ALA A 221 -11.82 0.70 2.21
C ALA A 221 -12.80 0.47 1.04
N THR A 222 -12.46 -0.39 0.08
CA THR A 222 -13.36 -0.70 -1.05
C THR A 222 -14.13 -1.98 -0.79
N MET A 223 -15.46 -1.93 -0.85
CA MET A 223 -16.33 -3.09 -0.65
C MET A 223 -16.54 -3.86 -1.96
N LYS A 224 -16.72 -5.17 -1.87
CA LYS A 224 -17.14 -5.97 -3.04
C LYS A 224 -18.63 -5.78 -3.25
N GLU A 225 -19.00 -5.20 -4.39
CA GLU A 225 -20.40 -5.03 -4.81
C GLU A 225 -20.69 -5.94 -5.99
N TYR A 226 -21.90 -6.50 -6.03
CA TYR A 226 -22.36 -7.31 -7.14
C TYR A 226 -22.94 -6.40 -8.23
N HIS A 227 -22.27 -6.34 -9.38
CA HIS A 227 -22.78 -5.58 -10.51
C HIS A 227 -23.67 -6.47 -11.36
N TRP A 228 -24.99 -6.22 -11.34
CA TRP A 228 -25.93 -6.89 -12.24
C TRP A 228 -25.70 -6.41 -13.67
N PRO A 229 -25.60 -7.32 -14.66
CA PRO A 229 -25.60 -6.90 -16.05
C PRO A 229 -26.91 -6.16 -16.36
N VAL A 230 -26.80 -4.95 -16.91
CA VAL A 230 -27.96 -4.17 -17.36
C VAL A 230 -28.65 -4.95 -18.46
N VAL A 231 -29.84 -5.48 -18.18
CA VAL A 231 -30.68 -6.12 -19.21
C VAL A 231 -31.22 -5.00 -20.10
N PRO A 232 -30.87 -4.93 -21.40
CA PRO A 232 -31.45 -3.93 -22.29
C PRO A 232 -32.97 -4.13 -22.37
N PRO A 233 -33.75 -3.03 -22.46
CA PRO A 233 -35.21 -3.14 -22.55
C PRO A 233 -35.58 -3.98 -23.76
N VAL A 234 -36.49 -4.95 -23.54
CA VAL A 234 -37.04 -5.79 -24.61
C VAL A 234 -37.67 -4.86 -25.65
N PRO A 235 -37.29 -4.93 -26.94
CA PRO A 235 -37.94 -4.13 -27.96
C PRO A 235 -39.44 -4.48 -27.99
N ALA A 236 -40.28 -3.46 -27.85
CA ALA A 236 -41.72 -3.61 -27.94
C ALA A 236 -42.08 -4.14 -29.34
N SER A 237 -42.65 -5.34 -29.38
CA SER A 237 -43.23 -5.96 -30.58
C SER A 237 -44.56 -5.32 -30.95
#